data_AF-A0A1F6XDZ2-F1
#
_entry.id   AF-A0A1F6XDZ2-F1
#
_cell.length_a   1.000
_cell.length_b   1.000
_cell.length_c   1.000
_cell.angle_alpha   90.00
_cell.angle_beta   90.00
_cell.angle_gamma   90.00
#
_symmetry.space_group_name_H-M   'P 1'
#
loop_
_entity.id
_entity.type
_entity.pdbx_description
1 polymer ?
#
loop_
_entity_poly.entity_id
_entity_poly.type
_entity_poly.pdbx_seq_one_letter_code
_entity_poly.pdbx_strand_id
1 'polypeptide(L)'
;MTLINRTQNPKTAKEATMSHSPHPNLSASINAQVQKGNTDSGFFVNRMEPGTMIHIVARSTSFTMVVVNPEKNEVAMTSTVEGIEGPDLWMVMGSGWGSSLMKVGWIGLDAQMRMRRLSGGLLESATVSSFVVLDDPAEATRIMGEAEARRPRVMTEEEEEEYEQRFATAVEELLVREFDGEGVRNRAREMIGRFGNIPAKGAVAGVLCQAKKYEKLDLAFKLLEQDWVGQWYFQPPQVAGNPEFMPLNAHRWKALYRNLGVPLPSEDQDK
;
A
#
# COMPACT_ATOMS: atom_id res chain seq x y z
N MET A 1 35.83 4.51 13.72
CA MET A 1 34.50 4.68 13.08
C MET A 1 34.66 5.76 12.03
N THR A 2 34.85 5.37 10.78
CA THR A 2 35.19 6.29 9.69
C THR A 2 33.96 6.45 8.81
N LEU A 3 33.32 7.61 8.88
CA LEU A 3 32.25 8.02 7.98
C LEU A 3 32.84 8.16 6.57
N ILE A 4 32.65 7.14 5.73
CA ILE A 4 33.00 7.22 4.32
C ILE A 4 31.79 7.81 3.59
N ASN A 5 31.80 9.14 3.42
CA ASN A 5 30.89 9.85 2.54
C ASN A 5 31.31 9.58 1.08
N ARG A 6 30.95 8.40 0.55
CA ARG A 6 31.15 8.06 -0.87
C ARG A 6 29.81 8.09 -1.58
N THR A 7 29.40 9.28 -2.00
CA THR A 7 28.58 9.45 -3.21
C THR A 7 29.41 9.04 -4.42
N GLN A 8 29.59 7.74 -4.63
CA GLN A 8 30.22 7.21 -5.85
C GLN A 8 29.22 6.35 -6.61
N ASN A 9 28.70 6.98 -7.65
CA ASN A 9 27.93 6.40 -8.74
C ASN A 9 28.77 5.30 -9.42
N PRO A 10 28.34 4.03 -9.50
CA PRO A 10 29.07 3.02 -10.28
C PRO A 10 28.82 3.25 -11.79
N LYS A 11 29.85 3.79 -12.44
CA LYS A 11 30.22 3.68 -13.87
C LYS A 11 29.11 3.75 -14.95
N THR A 12 28.95 4.97 -15.46
CA THR A 12 28.88 5.37 -16.90
C THR A 12 27.92 4.65 -17.84
N ALA A 13 26.78 5.29 -18.10
CA ALA A 13 26.20 5.38 -19.44
C ALA A 13 26.11 6.87 -19.82
N LYS A 14 26.54 7.24 -21.03
CA LYS A 14 26.28 8.57 -21.61
C LYS A 14 24.77 8.69 -21.84
N GLU A 15 24.02 9.17 -20.86
CA GLU A 15 22.60 9.50 -21.05
C GLU A 15 22.49 10.96 -21.51
N ALA A 16 21.87 11.14 -22.68
CA ALA A 16 21.66 12.43 -23.30
C ALA A 16 20.90 13.34 -22.32
N THR A 17 21.52 14.46 -21.93
CA THR A 17 20.84 15.58 -21.29
C THR A 17 19.78 16.12 -22.26
N MET A 18 18.56 15.59 -22.17
CA MET A 18 17.40 16.23 -22.77
C MET A 18 17.10 17.49 -21.95
N SER A 19 17.66 18.62 -22.39
CA SER A 19 17.24 19.94 -21.92
C SER A 19 15.78 20.15 -22.31
N HIS A 20 14.84 19.84 -21.41
CA HIS A 20 13.43 20.14 -21.60
C HIS A 20 13.14 21.56 -21.13
N SER A 21 12.91 22.44 -22.10
CA SER A 21 12.34 23.76 -21.88
C SER A 21 10.99 23.63 -21.16
N PRO A 22 10.63 24.56 -20.25
CA PRO A 22 9.30 24.59 -19.63
C PRO A 22 8.19 24.47 -20.68
N HIS A 23 7.20 23.61 -20.43
CA HIS A 23 6.09 23.44 -21.36
C HIS A 23 5.14 24.64 -21.23
N PRO A 24 4.78 25.31 -22.34
CA PRO A 24 4.03 26.57 -22.30
C PRO A 24 2.62 26.43 -21.71
N ASN A 25 2.05 25.21 -21.76
CA ASN A 25 0.70 24.93 -21.23
C ASN A 25 0.71 24.36 -19.80
N LEU A 26 1.87 24.28 -19.13
CA LEU A 26 1.95 23.83 -17.73
C LEU A 26 2.14 25.03 -16.82
N SER A 27 1.57 24.96 -15.62
CA SER A 27 1.82 25.97 -14.60
C SER A 27 3.30 26.05 -14.27
N ALA A 28 3.75 27.21 -13.80
CA ALA A 28 5.14 27.37 -13.33
C ALA A 28 5.49 26.34 -12.24
N SER A 29 4.54 25.97 -11.38
CA SER A 29 4.73 24.97 -10.33
C SER A 29 4.97 23.56 -10.90
N ILE A 30 4.20 23.13 -11.90
CA ILE A 30 4.37 21.82 -12.54
C ILE A 30 5.66 21.80 -13.36
N ASN A 31 5.97 22.87 -14.10
CA ASN A 31 7.24 22.99 -14.82
C ASN A 31 8.46 22.90 -13.88
N ALA A 32 8.40 23.53 -12.71
CA ALA A 32 9.45 23.42 -11.70
C ALA A 32 9.57 21.99 -11.14
N GLN A 33 8.44 21.28 -10.95
CA GLN A 33 8.45 19.87 -10.53
C GLN A 33 9.03 18.95 -11.61
N VAL A 34 8.73 19.18 -12.89
CA VAL A 34 9.32 18.43 -14.02
C VAL A 34 10.83 18.66 -14.10
N GLN A 35 11.29 19.90 -13.90
CA GLN A 35 12.72 20.21 -13.88
C GLN A 35 13.44 19.55 -12.69
N LYS A 36 12.85 19.58 -11.49
CA LYS A 36 13.35 18.79 -10.34
C LYS A 36 13.32 17.29 -10.64
N GLY A 37 12.28 16.83 -11.35
CA GLY A 37 12.16 15.52 -11.96
C GLY A 37 13.42 15.06 -12.64
N ASN A 38 14.04 15.94 -13.41
CA ASN A 38 15.15 15.59 -14.28
C ASN A 38 16.53 15.62 -13.59
N THR A 39 16.61 15.85 -12.28
CA THR A 39 17.86 15.70 -11.55
C THR A 39 18.09 14.23 -11.16
N ASP A 40 19.26 13.67 -11.47
CA ASP A 40 19.67 12.29 -11.11
C ASP A 40 20.06 12.15 -9.62
N SER A 41 19.46 12.96 -8.75
CA SER A 41 19.69 12.93 -7.31
C SER A 41 18.95 11.76 -6.66
N GLY A 42 19.28 10.53 -7.04
CA GLY A 42 18.60 9.31 -6.61
C GLY A 42 19.28 8.05 -7.13
N PHE A 43 18.58 6.91 -7.05
CA PHE A 43 19.04 5.65 -7.63
C PHE A 43 17.89 4.85 -8.23
N PHE A 44 18.21 3.98 -9.18
CA PHE A 44 17.27 3.05 -9.78
C PHE A 44 17.50 1.65 -9.24
N VAL A 45 16.45 1.01 -8.74
CA VAL A 45 16.51 -0.36 -8.19
C VAL A 45 16.94 -1.35 -9.28
N ASN A 46 16.42 -1.20 -10.49
CA ASN A 46 16.79 -2.06 -11.63
C ASN A 46 18.22 -1.89 -12.14
N ARG A 47 19.00 -0.94 -11.59
CA ARG A 47 20.43 -0.76 -11.88
C ARG A 47 21.33 -1.23 -10.73
N MET A 48 20.76 -1.85 -9.69
CA MET A 48 21.49 -2.36 -8.53
C MET A 48 21.64 -3.88 -8.59
N GLU A 49 22.71 -4.39 -7.98
CA GLU A 49 22.91 -5.83 -7.84
C GLU A 49 21.96 -6.41 -6.78
N PRO A 50 21.45 -7.65 -6.96
CA PRO A 50 20.77 -8.37 -5.90
C PRO A 50 21.63 -8.45 -4.63
N GLY A 51 21.01 -8.32 -3.46
CA GLY A 51 21.69 -8.25 -2.17
C GLY A 51 22.22 -6.87 -1.79
N THR A 52 22.15 -5.87 -2.68
CA THR A 52 22.53 -4.49 -2.33
C THR A 52 21.63 -3.97 -1.20
N MET A 53 22.22 -3.68 -0.04
CA MET A 53 21.51 -3.11 1.11
C MET A 53 21.62 -1.59 1.13
N ILE A 54 20.48 -0.91 1.24
CA ILE A 54 20.38 0.54 1.26
C ILE A 54 19.59 0.97 2.51
N HIS A 55 20.17 1.88 3.29
CA HIS A 55 19.44 2.58 4.33
C HIS A 55 18.94 3.92 3.81
N ILE A 56 17.64 4.16 3.88
CA ILE A 56 16.95 5.34 3.36
C ILE A 56 16.37 6.12 4.54
N VAL A 57 16.61 7.43 4.56
CA VAL A 57 16.10 8.35 5.57
C VAL A 57 15.12 9.32 4.90
N ALA A 58 13.85 9.21 5.25
CA ALA A 58 12.82 10.20 4.97
C ALA A 58 12.62 11.12 6.19
N ARG A 59 11.97 12.28 6.00
CA ARG A 59 11.85 13.33 7.04
C ARG A 59 11.38 12.84 8.42
N SER A 60 10.57 11.80 8.49
CA SER A 60 10.00 11.29 9.74
C SER A 60 10.15 9.79 9.92
N THR A 61 10.80 9.09 8.98
CA THR A 61 10.87 7.62 8.95
C THR A 61 12.16 7.16 8.30
N SER A 62 12.63 5.97 8.65
CA SER A 62 13.77 5.33 8.00
C SER A 62 13.44 3.89 7.60
N PHE A 63 14.05 3.46 6.51
CA PHE A 63 13.84 2.14 5.94
C PHE A 63 15.20 1.51 5.65
N THR A 64 15.33 0.21 5.91
CA THR A 64 16.43 -0.58 5.38
C THR A 64 15.86 -1.50 4.31
N MET A 65 16.40 -1.38 3.11
CA MET A 65 15.97 -2.10 1.92
C MET A 65 17.11 -2.96 1.40
N VAL A 66 16.80 -4.16 0.94
CA VAL A 66 17.73 -5.06 0.27
C VAL A 66 17.15 -5.44 -1.08
N VAL A 67 17.92 -5.26 -2.15
CA VAL A 67 17.46 -5.57 -3.51
C VAL A 67 17.31 -7.08 -3.68
N VAL A 68 16.11 -7.54 -4.03
CA VAL A 68 15.81 -8.97 -4.22
C VAL A 68 15.78 -9.31 -5.71
N ASN A 69 14.97 -8.57 -6.48
CA ASN A 69 14.85 -8.74 -7.92
C ASN A 69 14.89 -7.37 -8.62
N PRO A 70 16.04 -6.95 -9.17
CA PRO A 70 16.19 -5.66 -9.84
C PRO A 70 15.22 -5.47 -11.01
N GLU A 71 15.00 -6.49 -11.83
CA GLU A 71 14.14 -6.41 -13.01
C GLU A 71 12.68 -6.11 -12.66
N LYS A 72 12.23 -6.65 -11.52
CA LYS A 72 10.88 -6.42 -10.99
C LYS A 72 10.79 -5.22 -10.03
N ASN A 73 11.89 -4.51 -9.80
CA ASN A 73 12.04 -3.50 -8.74
C ASN A 73 11.64 -4.05 -7.36
N GLU A 74 11.88 -5.34 -7.11
CA GLU A 74 11.51 -6.01 -5.87
C GLU A 74 12.62 -5.91 -4.83
N VAL A 75 12.23 -5.60 -3.60
CA VAL A 75 13.12 -5.38 -2.47
C VAL A 75 12.54 -6.03 -1.22
N ALA A 76 13.40 -6.53 -0.34
CA ALA A 76 13.03 -6.85 1.02
C ALA A 76 13.20 -5.59 1.87
N MET A 77 12.22 -5.21 2.67
CA MET A 77 12.27 -3.98 3.48
C MET A 77 11.93 -4.24 4.94
N THR A 78 12.68 -3.62 5.82
CA THR A 78 12.37 -3.46 7.25
C THR A 78 12.33 -1.98 7.63
N SER A 79 11.57 -1.64 8.66
CA SER A 79 11.44 -0.28 9.16
C SER A 79 11.05 -0.29 10.64
N THR A 80 11.31 0.82 11.33
CA THR A 80 10.77 1.09 12.67
C THR A 80 9.38 1.73 12.63
N VAL A 81 8.79 1.87 11.45
CA VAL A 81 7.45 2.44 11.26
C VAL A 81 6.38 1.44 11.73
N GLU A 82 5.45 1.93 12.54
CA GLU A 82 4.28 1.15 12.98
C GLU A 82 3.51 0.58 11.77
N GLY A 83 3.24 -0.73 11.80
CA GLY A 83 2.60 -1.46 10.69
C GLY A 83 3.57 -2.15 9.72
N ILE A 84 4.88 -1.99 9.89
CA ILE A 84 5.91 -2.77 9.19
C ILE A 84 6.69 -3.59 10.23
N GLU A 85 6.18 -4.78 10.57
CA GLU A 85 6.62 -5.57 11.73
C GLU A 85 7.79 -6.53 11.44
N GLY A 86 8.28 -6.61 10.20
CA GLY A 86 9.42 -7.43 9.85
C GLY A 86 9.88 -7.24 8.41
N PRO A 87 10.93 -7.96 7.99
CA PRO A 87 11.29 -8.02 6.58
C PRO A 87 10.12 -8.58 5.76
N ASP A 88 9.64 -7.77 4.83
CA ASP A 88 8.61 -8.12 3.88
C ASP A 88 9.09 -7.81 2.46
N LEU A 89 8.50 -8.46 1.47
CA LEU A 89 8.76 -8.16 0.08
C LEU A 89 7.90 -6.99 -0.38
N TRP A 90 8.53 -6.05 -1.09
CA TRP A 90 7.92 -4.86 -1.65
C TRP A 90 8.36 -4.68 -3.10
N MET A 91 7.45 -4.16 -3.91
CA MET A 91 7.73 -3.66 -5.25
C MET A 91 7.87 -2.14 -5.18
N VAL A 92 9.05 -1.62 -5.55
CA VAL A 92 9.27 -0.18 -5.67
C VAL A 92 8.58 0.32 -6.93
N MET A 93 7.49 1.06 -6.73
CA MET A 93 6.74 1.65 -7.84
C MET A 93 7.48 2.85 -8.42
N GLY A 94 8.19 3.61 -7.57
CA GLY A 94 8.96 4.78 -7.98
C GLY A 94 8.88 5.92 -6.97
N SER A 95 9.38 7.09 -7.35
CA SER A 95 9.29 8.31 -6.53
C SER A 95 8.85 9.51 -7.36
N GLY A 96 8.21 10.49 -6.71
CA GLY A 96 7.69 11.70 -7.34
C GLY A 96 7.50 12.88 -6.38
N TRP A 97 7.12 14.03 -6.93
CA TRP A 97 6.80 15.27 -6.19
C TRP A 97 5.29 15.55 -6.23
N GLY A 98 4.49 14.53 -5.90
CA GLY A 98 3.04 14.51 -6.07
C GLY A 98 2.56 13.28 -6.86
N SER A 99 1.24 13.18 -7.08
CA SER A 99 0.61 11.95 -7.56
C SER A 99 0.77 11.64 -9.06
N SER A 100 1.11 12.62 -9.90
CA SER A 100 1.07 12.49 -11.37
C SER A 100 2.44 12.46 -12.07
N LEU A 101 3.55 12.61 -11.34
CA LEU A 101 4.91 12.60 -11.91
C LEU A 101 5.78 11.62 -11.12
N MET A 102 5.76 10.34 -11.50
CA MET A 102 6.53 9.27 -10.85
C MET A 102 7.51 8.64 -11.83
N LYS A 103 8.78 8.50 -11.42
CA LYS A 103 9.79 7.72 -12.15
C LYS A 103 9.80 6.29 -11.65
N VAL A 104 9.45 5.33 -12.52
CA VAL A 104 9.30 3.92 -12.13
C VAL A 104 10.64 3.32 -11.68
N GLY A 105 10.61 2.58 -10.56
CA GLY A 105 11.80 1.93 -9.99
C GLY A 105 12.88 2.88 -9.44
N TRP A 106 12.63 4.20 -9.48
CA TRP A 106 13.56 5.22 -9.02
C TRP A 106 13.23 5.69 -7.60
N ILE A 107 14.25 5.80 -6.76
CA ILE A 107 14.17 6.40 -5.42
C ILE A 107 14.99 7.68 -5.42
N GLY A 108 14.28 8.81 -5.29
CA GLY A 108 14.84 10.15 -5.43
C GLY A 108 14.98 10.90 -4.11
N LEU A 109 16.07 11.62 -3.94
CA LEU A 109 16.18 12.69 -2.95
C LEU A 109 15.15 13.78 -3.25
N ASP A 110 14.63 14.39 -2.19
CA ASP A 110 13.58 15.39 -2.22
C ASP A 110 12.26 14.93 -2.86
N ALA A 111 12.09 13.63 -3.10
CA ALA A 111 10.87 13.02 -3.63
C ALA A 111 10.20 12.09 -2.59
N GLN A 112 8.90 11.82 -2.78
CA GLN A 112 8.17 10.81 -2.01
C GLN A 112 8.29 9.47 -2.74
N MET A 113 8.80 8.46 -2.04
CA MET A 113 8.85 7.08 -2.53
C MET A 113 7.48 6.40 -2.36
N ARG A 114 7.10 5.65 -3.39
CA ARG A 114 5.93 4.78 -3.45
C ARG A 114 6.32 3.33 -3.64
N MET A 115 5.79 2.45 -2.80
CA MET A 115 6.06 1.02 -2.85
C MET A 115 4.76 0.24 -2.65
N ARG A 116 4.68 -0.98 -3.18
CA ARG A 116 3.58 -1.90 -2.91
C ARG A 116 4.12 -3.13 -2.21
N ARG A 117 3.63 -3.46 -1.02
CA ARG A 117 3.94 -4.74 -0.36
C ARG A 117 3.34 -5.86 -1.20
N LEU A 118 4.07 -6.94 -1.39
CA LEU A 118 3.59 -8.07 -2.20
C LEU A 118 2.32 -8.69 -1.62
N SER A 119 2.18 -8.69 -0.29
CA SER A 119 0.98 -9.15 0.40
C SER A 119 -0.18 -8.13 0.40
N GLY A 120 -0.08 -7.08 -0.41
CA GLY A 120 -1.05 -5.99 -0.49
C GLY A 120 -0.69 -4.81 0.41
N GLY A 121 -1.09 -3.61 -0.05
CA GLY A 121 -0.79 -2.33 0.59
C GLY A 121 0.24 -1.53 -0.19
N LEU A 122 -0.04 -0.25 -0.42
CA LEU A 122 0.90 0.74 -0.93
C LEU A 122 1.75 1.23 0.23
N LEU A 123 2.73 2.08 0.04
CA LEU A 123 3.40 2.85 1.06
C LEU A 123 3.77 4.13 0.35
N GLU A 124 3.32 5.26 0.87
CA GLU A 124 3.80 6.57 0.45
C GLU A 124 4.61 7.16 1.59
N SER A 125 5.90 7.33 1.36
CA SER A 125 6.81 7.90 2.35
C SER A 125 6.66 9.43 2.43
N ALA A 126 7.14 9.99 3.54
CA ALA A 126 7.56 11.39 3.54
C ALA A 126 8.73 11.58 2.54
N THR A 127 9.04 12.83 2.23
CA THR A 127 10.14 13.16 1.34
C THR A 127 11.46 12.52 1.81
N VAL A 128 12.13 11.80 0.91
CA VAL A 128 13.44 11.19 1.13
C VAL A 128 14.50 12.31 1.21
N SER A 129 15.30 12.27 2.27
CA SER A 129 16.34 13.26 2.56
C SER A 129 17.75 12.75 2.30
N SER A 130 17.99 11.45 2.50
CA SER A 130 19.27 10.81 2.21
C SER A 130 19.12 9.31 2.04
N PHE A 131 20.11 8.68 1.44
CA PHE A 131 20.30 7.23 1.47
C PHE A 131 21.79 6.89 1.52
N VAL A 132 22.12 5.71 2.03
CA VAL A 132 23.48 5.17 2.08
C VAL A 132 23.44 3.68 1.74
N VAL A 133 24.39 3.24 0.91
CA VAL A 133 24.61 1.80 0.67
C VAL A 133 25.40 1.24 1.84
N LEU A 134 24.89 0.15 2.42
CA LEU A 134 25.50 -0.54 3.54
C LEU A 134 26.24 -1.77 3.04
N ASP A 135 27.44 -1.98 3.55
CA ASP A 135 28.25 -3.18 3.30
C ASP A 135 28.11 -4.15 4.47
N ASP A 136 27.01 -4.90 4.47
CA ASP A 136 26.77 -5.99 5.42
C ASP A 136 26.00 -7.13 4.72
N PRO A 137 26.74 -8.02 4.03
CA PRO A 137 26.17 -9.12 3.26
C PRO A 137 25.43 -10.15 4.13
N ALA A 138 25.82 -10.31 5.39
CA ALA A 138 25.20 -11.27 6.29
C ALA A 138 23.80 -10.81 6.68
N GLU A 139 23.66 -9.54 7.04
CA GLU A 139 22.37 -8.94 7.35
C GLU A 139 21.47 -8.85 6.10
N ALA A 140 22.04 -8.49 4.95
CA ALA A 140 21.32 -8.48 3.67
C ALA A 140 20.71 -9.87 3.38
N THR A 141 21.51 -10.93 3.54
CA THR A 141 21.07 -12.32 3.36
C THR A 141 19.96 -12.69 4.34
N ARG A 142 20.08 -12.30 5.62
CA ARG A 142 19.06 -12.56 6.66
C ARG A 142 17.73 -11.90 6.31
N ILE A 143 17.76 -10.60 6.01
CA ILE A 143 16.56 -9.81 5.66
C ILE A 143 15.87 -10.41 4.42
N MET A 144 16.63 -10.74 3.37
CA MET A 144 16.08 -11.38 2.18
C MET A 144 15.46 -12.74 2.48
N GLY A 145 16.15 -13.60 3.25
CA GLY A 145 15.65 -14.93 3.61
C GLY A 145 14.36 -14.86 4.43
N GLU A 146 14.28 -13.96 5.42
CA GLU A 146 13.06 -13.76 6.21
C GLU A 146 11.89 -13.21 5.38
N ALA A 147 12.15 -12.29 4.45
CA ALA A 147 11.13 -11.75 3.57
C ALA A 147 10.63 -12.79 2.56
N GLU A 148 11.54 -13.60 1.98
CA GLU A 148 11.21 -14.66 1.03
C GLU A 148 10.41 -15.79 1.70
N ALA A 149 10.74 -16.15 2.94
CA ALA A 149 9.97 -17.12 3.72
C ALA A 149 8.52 -16.67 3.98
N ARG A 150 8.25 -15.37 3.87
CA ARG A 150 6.91 -14.76 3.99
C ARG A 150 6.31 -14.37 2.63
N ARG A 151 6.91 -14.79 1.51
CA ARG A 151 6.39 -14.45 0.18
C ARG A 151 4.93 -14.92 0.08
N PRO A 152 3.99 -14.04 -0.27
CA PRO A 152 2.62 -14.45 -0.46
C PRO A 152 2.53 -15.40 -1.64
N ARG A 153 1.71 -16.45 -1.50
CA ARG A 153 1.36 -17.33 -2.60
C ARG A 153 0.67 -16.51 -3.67
N VAL A 154 1.21 -16.52 -4.89
CA VAL A 154 0.54 -15.97 -6.06
C VAL A 154 -0.45 -17.02 -6.54
N MET A 155 -1.73 -16.65 -6.61
CA MET A 155 -2.76 -17.50 -7.18
C MET A 155 -2.62 -17.50 -8.71
N THR A 156 -2.93 -18.62 -9.37
CA THR A 156 -3.11 -18.62 -10.82
C THR A 156 -4.38 -17.85 -11.18
N GLU A 157 -4.51 -17.41 -12.43
CA GLU A 157 -5.74 -16.76 -12.92
C GLU A 157 -6.98 -17.66 -12.67
N GLU A 158 -6.85 -18.97 -12.91
CA GLU A 158 -7.90 -19.96 -12.65
C GLU A 158 -8.26 -20.04 -11.16
N GLU A 159 -7.28 -20.02 -10.26
CA GLU A 159 -7.52 -20.00 -8.82
C GLU A 159 -8.15 -18.68 -8.34
N GLU A 160 -7.77 -17.55 -8.95
CA GLU A 160 -8.38 -16.25 -8.67
C GLU A 160 -9.86 -16.24 -9.10
N GLU A 161 -10.16 -16.72 -10.31
CA GLU A 161 -11.54 -16.84 -10.81
C GLU A 161 -12.38 -17.77 -9.94
N GLU A 162 -11.85 -18.95 -9.57
CA GLU A 162 -12.54 -19.88 -8.67
C GLU A 162 -12.80 -19.23 -7.30
N TYR A 163 -11.81 -18.54 -6.75
CA TYR A 163 -11.93 -17.86 -5.47
C TYR A 163 -12.97 -16.73 -5.51
N GLU A 164 -12.96 -15.91 -6.57
CA GLU A 164 -13.96 -14.86 -6.79
C GLU A 164 -15.37 -15.42 -6.92
N GLN A 165 -15.54 -16.50 -7.69
CA GLN A 165 -16.83 -17.14 -7.88
C GLN A 165 -17.34 -17.74 -6.57
N ARG A 166 -16.49 -18.46 -5.83
CA ARG A 166 -16.84 -19.02 -4.51
C ARG A 166 -17.20 -17.93 -3.51
N PHE A 167 -16.47 -16.81 -3.49
CA PHE A 167 -16.79 -15.69 -2.63
C PHE A 167 -18.13 -15.05 -3.00
N ALA A 168 -18.39 -14.83 -4.30
CA ALA A 168 -19.67 -14.30 -4.78
C ALA A 168 -20.84 -15.20 -4.38
N THR A 169 -20.71 -16.52 -4.55
CA THR A 169 -21.71 -17.50 -4.08
C THR A 169 -21.92 -17.40 -2.57
N ALA A 170 -20.85 -17.37 -1.77
CA ALA A 170 -20.96 -17.27 -0.32
C ALA A 170 -21.63 -15.97 0.14
N VAL A 171 -21.38 -14.85 -0.55
CA VAL A 171 -22.07 -13.58 -0.28
C VAL A 171 -23.55 -13.70 -0.60
N GLU A 172 -23.94 -14.27 -1.73
CA GLU A 172 -25.36 -14.46 -2.06
C GLU A 172 -26.07 -15.37 -1.05
N GLU A 173 -25.45 -16.48 -0.66
CA GLU A 173 -25.97 -17.38 0.37
C GLU A 173 -26.14 -16.66 1.72
N LEU A 174 -25.16 -15.84 2.12
CA LEU A 174 -25.24 -14.98 3.29
C LEU A 174 -26.40 -13.99 3.18
N LEU A 175 -26.55 -13.32 2.03
CA LEU A 175 -27.62 -12.35 1.83
C LEU A 175 -29.01 -12.98 1.93
N VAL A 176 -29.19 -14.18 1.36
CA VAL A 176 -30.44 -14.93 1.44
C VAL A 176 -30.73 -15.39 2.86
N ARG A 177 -29.70 -15.87 3.58
CA ARG A 177 -29.84 -16.37 4.95
C ARG A 177 -30.09 -15.26 5.95
N GLU A 178 -29.35 -14.16 5.84
CA GLU A 178 -29.32 -13.12 6.85
C GLU A 178 -30.29 -11.99 6.57
N PHE A 179 -30.81 -11.75 5.36
CA PHE A 179 -31.65 -10.58 5.07
C PHE A 179 -33.00 -10.94 4.45
N ASP A 180 -34.07 -10.45 5.10
CA ASP A 180 -35.44 -10.66 4.69
C ASP A 180 -35.87 -9.56 3.72
N GLY A 181 -36.49 -9.96 2.61
CA GLY A 181 -36.97 -9.03 1.58
C GLY A 181 -35.92 -8.71 0.52
N GLU A 182 -36.35 -8.78 -0.73
CA GLU A 182 -35.50 -8.57 -1.90
C GLU A 182 -34.89 -7.16 -1.96
N GLY A 183 -35.64 -6.13 -1.54
CA GLY A 183 -35.14 -4.75 -1.50
C GLY A 183 -33.94 -4.57 -0.57
N VAL A 184 -33.96 -5.19 0.60
CA VAL A 184 -32.85 -5.12 1.57
C VAL A 184 -31.65 -5.90 1.05
N ARG A 185 -31.87 -7.09 0.46
CA ARG A 185 -30.80 -7.87 -0.18
C ARG A 185 -30.13 -7.11 -1.32
N ASN A 186 -30.91 -6.45 -2.18
CA ASN A 186 -30.36 -5.66 -3.29
C ASN A 186 -29.51 -4.49 -2.78
N ARG A 187 -29.97 -3.79 -1.74
CA ARG A 187 -29.21 -2.69 -1.12
C ARG A 187 -27.92 -3.18 -0.46
N ALA A 188 -27.96 -4.33 0.21
CA ALA A 188 -26.78 -4.95 0.81
C ALA A 188 -25.77 -5.39 -0.26
N ARG A 189 -26.24 -6.04 -1.34
CA ARG A 189 -25.41 -6.44 -2.49
C ARG A 189 -24.72 -5.24 -3.13
N GLU A 190 -25.46 -4.17 -3.39
CA GLU A 190 -24.91 -2.95 -3.97
C GLU A 190 -23.83 -2.35 -3.06
N MET A 191 -24.10 -2.23 -1.75
CA MET A 191 -23.13 -1.69 -0.80
C MET A 191 -21.85 -2.54 -0.71
N ILE A 192 -21.98 -3.86 -0.63
CA ILE A 192 -20.82 -4.78 -0.64
C ILE A 192 -20.04 -4.62 -1.95
N GLY A 193 -20.73 -4.60 -3.09
CA GLY A 193 -20.12 -4.52 -4.42
C GLY A 193 -19.31 -3.25 -4.70
N ARG A 194 -19.54 -2.17 -3.95
CA ARG A 194 -18.76 -0.92 -4.07
C ARG A 194 -17.30 -1.09 -3.65
N PHE A 195 -17.00 -2.05 -2.77
CA PHE A 195 -15.65 -2.25 -2.27
C PHE A 195 -14.84 -3.15 -3.20
N GLY A 196 -13.67 -2.69 -3.64
CA GLY A 196 -12.95 -3.28 -4.78
C GLY A 196 -12.31 -4.64 -4.55
N ASN A 197 -12.07 -5.06 -3.31
CA ASN A 197 -11.41 -6.35 -3.03
C ASN A 197 -12.21 -7.21 -2.04
N ILE A 198 -12.00 -8.52 -2.13
CA ILE A 198 -12.75 -9.54 -1.39
C ILE A 198 -12.73 -9.32 0.12
N PRO A 199 -11.59 -9.03 0.76
CA PRO A 199 -11.57 -8.68 2.17
C PRO A 199 -12.50 -7.55 2.60
N ALA A 200 -12.49 -6.43 1.87
CA ALA A 200 -13.34 -5.29 2.21
C ALA A 200 -14.82 -5.66 2.03
N LYS A 201 -15.14 -6.42 0.97
CA LYS A 201 -16.49 -6.97 0.76
C LYS A 201 -16.93 -7.83 1.95
N GLY A 202 -16.07 -8.71 2.45
CA GLY A 202 -16.32 -9.54 3.62
C GLY A 202 -16.54 -8.73 4.91
N ALA A 203 -15.69 -7.71 5.15
CA ALA A 203 -15.83 -6.83 6.31
C ALA A 203 -17.17 -6.06 6.30
N VAL A 204 -17.56 -5.53 5.14
CA VAL A 204 -18.84 -4.82 4.96
C VAL A 204 -20.02 -5.76 5.17
N ALA A 205 -19.95 -6.97 4.62
CA ALA A 205 -20.97 -8.00 4.86
C ALA A 205 -21.12 -8.31 6.36
N GLY A 206 -20.00 -8.45 7.09
CA GLY A 206 -19.99 -8.64 8.54
C GLY A 206 -20.63 -7.48 9.31
N VAL A 207 -20.31 -6.23 8.96
CA VAL A 207 -20.93 -5.04 9.55
C VAL A 207 -22.44 -5.03 9.34
N LEU A 208 -22.91 -5.35 8.14
CA LEU A 208 -24.34 -5.38 7.84
C LEU A 208 -25.07 -6.49 8.62
N CYS A 209 -24.46 -7.67 8.78
CA CYS A 209 -25.02 -8.76 9.58
C CYS A 209 -25.12 -8.35 11.06
N GLN A 210 -24.06 -7.76 11.61
CA GLN A 210 -24.07 -7.27 12.99
C GLN A 210 -25.10 -6.16 13.18
N ALA A 211 -25.17 -5.21 12.24
CA ALA A 211 -26.15 -4.14 12.30
C ALA A 211 -27.59 -4.68 12.23
N LYS A 212 -27.85 -5.74 11.46
CA LYS A 212 -29.16 -6.41 11.47
C LYS A 212 -29.47 -7.02 12.84
N LYS A 213 -28.55 -7.79 13.43
CA LYS A 213 -28.73 -8.43 14.76
C LYS A 213 -29.15 -7.42 15.83
N TYR A 214 -28.68 -6.18 15.72
CA TYR A 214 -28.95 -5.10 16.68
C TYR A 214 -29.96 -4.05 16.18
N GLU A 215 -30.70 -4.31 15.09
CA GLU A 215 -31.73 -3.42 14.53
C GLU A 215 -31.22 -2.03 14.10
N LYS A 216 -29.97 -1.96 13.62
CA LYS A 216 -29.29 -0.72 13.20
C LYS A 216 -28.92 -0.69 11.72
N LEU A 217 -29.61 -1.46 10.90
CA LEU A 217 -29.25 -1.68 9.50
C LEU A 217 -29.25 -0.38 8.67
N ASP A 218 -30.23 0.50 8.86
CA ASP A 218 -30.28 1.79 8.15
C ASP A 218 -29.14 2.72 8.55
N LEU A 219 -28.77 2.73 9.83
CA LEU A 219 -27.62 3.48 10.32
C LEU A 219 -26.32 2.93 9.73
N ALA A 220 -26.18 1.60 9.63
CA ALA A 220 -25.02 0.97 9.02
C ALA A 220 -24.85 1.36 7.56
N PHE A 221 -25.91 1.32 6.76
CA PHE A 221 -25.84 1.79 5.38
C PHE A 221 -25.40 3.26 5.29
N LYS A 222 -25.92 4.13 6.15
CA LYS A 222 -25.54 5.54 6.17
C LYS A 222 -24.07 5.74 6.52
N LEU A 223 -23.57 5.04 7.55
CA LEU A 223 -22.18 5.17 7.98
C LEU A 223 -21.21 4.56 6.97
N LEU A 224 -21.57 3.43 6.34
CA LEU A 224 -20.79 2.82 5.25
C LEU A 224 -20.72 3.73 4.02
N GLU A 225 -21.82 4.42 3.68
CA GLU A 225 -21.83 5.42 2.61
C GLU A 225 -20.86 6.58 2.91
N GLN A 226 -20.89 7.08 4.15
CA GLN A 226 -20.00 8.15 4.59
C GLN A 226 -18.53 7.72 4.58
N ASP A 227 -18.24 6.50 5.03
CA ASP A 227 -16.87 5.96 4.99
C ASP A 227 -16.40 5.78 3.55
N TRP A 228 -17.23 5.16 2.70
CA TRP A 228 -16.93 4.97 1.28
C TRP A 228 -16.60 6.29 0.58
N VAL A 229 -17.45 7.30 0.73
CA VAL A 229 -17.22 8.65 0.19
C VAL A 229 -15.96 9.30 0.81
N GLY A 230 -15.75 9.12 2.11
CA GLY A 230 -14.60 9.61 2.85
C GLY A 230 -13.26 9.05 2.35
N GLN A 231 -13.24 7.81 1.85
CA GLN A 231 -12.03 7.18 1.30
C GLN A 231 -11.52 7.88 0.03
N TRP A 232 -12.37 8.61 -0.69
CA TRP A 232 -11.97 9.38 -1.88
C TRP A 232 -11.39 10.77 -1.56
N TYR A 233 -11.42 11.21 -0.28
CA TYR A 233 -10.79 12.45 0.16
C TYR A 233 -9.37 12.23 0.68
N PHE A 234 -8.56 13.29 0.64
CA PHE A 234 -7.15 13.31 1.06
C PHE A 234 -6.92 12.54 2.36
N GLN A 235 -5.94 11.65 2.31
CA GLN A 235 -5.51 10.85 3.44
C GLN A 235 -4.06 11.20 3.80
N PRO A 236 -3.70 11.26 5.10
CA PRO A 236 -2.29 11.36 5.51
C PRO A 236 -1.49 10.19 4.90
N PRO A 237 -0.16 10.33 4.69
CA PRO A 237 0.66 9.38 3.93
C PRO A 237 0.35 7.93 4.32
N GLN A 238 -0.27 7.22 3.37
CA GLN A 238 -1.00 5.99 3.64
C GLN A 238 -0.35 4.82 2.93
N VAL A 239 -0.41 3.66 3.59
CA VAL A 239 -0.27 2.38 2.92
C VAL A 239 -1.60 2.07 2.20
N ALA A 240 -1.88 2.74 1.09
CA ALA A 240 -3.14 2.59 0.35
C ALA A 240 -3.31 1.18 -0.26
N GLY A 241 -4.42 0.48 -0.03
CA GLY A 241 -4.73 -0.74 -0.79
C GLY A 241 -4.39 -2.09 -0.13
N ASN A 242 -4.29 -2.14 1.20
CA ASN A 242 -4.57 -3.36 1.97
C ASN A 242 -5.73 -3.09 2.94
N PRO A 243 -6.94 -3.61 2.70
CA PRO A 243 -8.08 -3.44 3.61
C PRO A 243 -7.89 -4.15 4.95
N GLU A 244 -7.05 -5.20 5.00
CA GLU A 244 -6.95 -6.08 6.17
C GLU A 244 -5.80 -5.71 7.12
N PHE A 245 -4.83 -4.91 6.68
CA PHE A 245 -3.60 -4.70 7.46
C PHE A 245 -3.12 -3.25 7.52
N MET A 246 -4.01 -2.33 7.87
CA MET A 246 -3.57 -1.07 8.49
C MET A 246 -4.21 -0.92 9.87
N PRO A 247 -3.44 -0.57 10.92
CA PRO A 247 -3.99 -0.11 12.20
C PRO A 247 -5.04 0.98 12.04
N LEU A 248 -4.93 1.81 10.98
CA LEU A 248 -5.91 2.84 10.65
C LEU A 248 -7.24 2.29 10.08
N ASN A 249 -7.21 1.22 9.27
CA ASN A 249 -8.44 0.57 8.79
C ASN A 249 -9.09 -0.26 9.89
N ALA A 250 -8.30 -0.97 10.70
CA ALA A 250 -8.80 -1.59 11.93
C ALA A 250 -9.40 -0.53 12.87
N HIS A 251 -8.80 0.65 12.98
CA HIS A 251 -9.37 1.77 13.73
C HIS A 251 -10.66 2.29 13.11
N ARG A 252 -10.76 2.39 11.77
CA ARG A 252 -12.00 2.77 11.07
C ARG A 252 -13.10 1.75 11.26
N TRP A 253 -12.80 0.46 11.11
CA TRP A 253 -13.75 -0.61 11.38
C TRP A 253 -14.20 -0.56 12.84
N LYS A 254 -13.27 -0.50 13.80
CA LYS A 254 -13.61 -0.32 15.22
C LYS A 254 -14.44 0.94 15.48
N ALA A 255 -14.14 2.05 14.81
CA ALA A 255 -14.91 3.28 14.89
C ALA A 255 -16.32 3.11 14.31
N LEU A 256 -16.48 2.36 13.23
CA LEU A 256 -17.78 2.05 12.63
C LEU A 256 -18.66 1.23 13.59
N TYR A 257 -18.11 0.15 14.17
CA TYR A 257 -18.81 -0.65 15.19
C TYR A 257 -19.18 0.19 16.42
N ARG A 258 -18.26 1.05 16.89
CA ARG A 258 -18.53 2.00 17.98
C ARG A 258 -19.61 3.03 17.64
N ASN A 259 -19.59 3.61 16.44
CA ASN A 259 -20.57 4.59 15.98
C ASN A 259 -21.95 3.95 15.76
N LEU A 260 -21.97 2.67 15.38
CA LEU A 260 -23.17 1.85 15.41
C LEU A 260 -23.59 1.52 16.84
N GLY A 261 -22.68 1.53 17.81
CA GLY A 261 -22.96 1.06 19.17
C GLY A 261 -23.30 -0.43 19.18
N VAL A 262 -22.56 -1.23 18.42
CA VAL A 262 -22.64 -2.70 18.37
C VAL A 262 -21.25 -3.29 18.66
N PRO A 263 -21.15 -4.44 19.34
CA PRO A 263 -19.86 -5.05 19.64
C PRO A 263 -19.18 -5.57 18.38
N LEU A 264 -17.85 -5.66 18.42
CA LEU A 264 -17.10 -6.35 17.35
C LEU A 264 -17.49 -7.85 17.33
N PRO A 265 -17.40 -8.54 16.17
CA PRO A 265 -17.72 -9.96 16.09
C PRO A 265 -16.88 -10.83 17.05
N SER A 266 -15.62 -10.43 17.31
CA SER A 266 -14.75 -11.10 18.28
C SER A 266 -15.17 -10.89 19.74
N GLU A 267 -15.92 -9.83 20.02
CA GLU A 267 -16.42 -9.48 21.36
C GLU A 267 -17.85 -10.01 21.61
N ASP A 268 -18.51 -10.52 20.56
CA ASP A 268 -19.88 -11.04 20.59
C ASP A 268 -19.93 -12.58 20.70
N GLN A 269 -18.83 -13.21 21.14
CA GLN A 269 -18.73 -14.68 21.27
C GLN A 269 -19.55 -15.27 22.44
N ASP A 270 -20.14 -14.42 23.27
CA ASP A 270 -21.01 -14.80 24.38
C ASP A 270 -22.37 -14.09 24.28
N LYS A 271 -23.24 -14.49 23.32
CA LYS A 271 -24.69 -14.26 23.30
C LYS A 271 -25.43 -14.97 22.17
#